data_AF-A0A843V1P0-F1
#
_entry.id   AF-A0A843V1P0-F1
#
_cell.length_a   1.000
_cell.length_b   1.000
_cell.length_c   1.000
_cell.angle_alpha   90.00
_cell.angle_beta   90.00
_cell.angle_gamma   90.00
#
_symmetry.space_group_name_H-M   'P 1'
#
loop_
_entity.id
_entity.type
_entity.pdbx_description
1 polymer ?
#
loop_
_entity_poly.entity_id
_entity_poly.type
_entity_poly.pdbx_seq_one_letter_code
_entity_poly.pdbx_strand_id
1 'polypeptide(L)'
;MEVQELLYQMFMSNHRFTCRSDEAWSRLVWTTTACSNFKHLLYNARKNTQKVCQSVDPTLWRECALTWIRRDYWESLCNIWAAERWQQTSTTMKVNQAANPEANMHTSGSVSFATHQSRLEKELKQPPTFQEVFDKTHKKKGMDQYISNRAREVAESYSQ
;
A
#
# COMPACT_ATOMS: atom_id res chain seq x y z
N MET A 1 22.64 -4.27 -2.51
CA MET A 1 21.88 -4.41 -1.25
C MET A 1 20.40 -4.27 -1.57
N GLU A 2 19.58 -5.24 -1.17
CA GLU A 2 18.13 -5.22 -1.41
C GLU A 2 17.43 -4.23 -0.44
N VAL A 3 16.38 -3.53 -0.88
CA VAL A 3 15.62 -2.58 -0.03
C VAL A 3 15.13 -3.24 1.26
N GLN A 4 14.72 -4.50 1.20
CA GLN A 4 14.26 -5.26 2.36
C GLN A 4 15.35 -5.42 3.42
N GLU A 5 16.59 -5.67 2.99
CA GLU A 5 17.71 -5.79 3.91
C GLU A 5 18.03 -4.44 4.56
N LEU A 6 18.05 -3.36 3.78
CA LEU A 6 18.24 -2.01 4.31
C LEU A 6 17.18 -1.65 5.37
N LEU A 7 15.92 -1.98 5.09
CA LEU A 7 14.80 -1.75 6.00
C LEU A 7 14.89 -2.60 7.27
N TYR A 8 15.34 -3.85 7.14
CA TYR A 8 15.57 -4.71 8.28
C TYR A 8 16.69 -4.18 9.16
N GLN A 9 17.82 -3.76 8.58
CA GLN A 9 18.91 -3.13 9.32
C GLN A 9 18.47 -1.85 10.04
N MET A 10 17.66 -1.01 9.37
CA MET A 10 17.07 0.16 10.00
C MET A 10 16.17 -0.22 11.20
N PHE A 11 15.31 -1.24 11.04
CA PHE A 11 14.48 -1.76 12.11
C PHE A 11 15.33 -2.26 13.30
N MET A 12 16.34 -3.09 13.04
CA MET A 12 17.24 -3.62 14.07
C MET A 12 18.00 -2.52 14.80
N SER A 13 18.43 -1.47 14.09
CA SER A 13 19.16 -0.34 14.71
C SER A 13 18.29 0.53 15.62
N ASN A 14 16.98 0.57 15.38
CA ASN A 14 16.04 1.42 16.13
C ASN A 14 15.28 0.66 17.22
N HIS A 15 15.10 -0.65 17.06
CA HIS A 15 14.32 -1.47 17.99
C HIS A 15 15.19 -1.96 19.16
N ARG A 16 14.66 -1.86 20.38
CA ARG A 16 15.31 -2.39 21.58
C ARG A 16 14.64 -3.69 22.00
N PHE A 17 15.33 -4.80 21.83
CA PHE A 17 14.83 -6.11 22.24
C PHE A 17 14.94 -6.28 23.75
N THR A 18 13.92 -6.88 24.35
CA THR A 18 13.86 -7.17 25.78
C THR A 18 14.61 -8.43 26.16
N CYS A 19 14.77 -9.39 25.23
CA CYS A 19 15.61 -10.55 25.42
C CYS A 19 16.22 -11.05 24.09
N ARG A 20 17.24 -11.91 24.19
CA ARG A 20 17.90 -12.52 23.02
C ARG A 20 16.96 -13.37 22.18
N SER A 21 15.96 -13.99 22.80
CA SER A 21 14.97 -14.79 22.08
C SER A 21 14.11 -13.91 21.15
N ASP A 22 13.69 -12.72 21.61
CA ASP A 22 12.93 -11.77 20.78
C ASP A 22 13.77 -11.27 19.59
N GLU A 23 15.06 -11.01 19.82
CA GLU A 23 16.00 -10.65 18.76
C GLU A 23 16.15 -11.78 17.73
N ALA A 24 16.19 -13.06 18.17
CA ALA A 24 16.27 -14.21 17.27
C ALA A 24 15.02 -14.37 16.39
N TRP A 25 13.83 -14.04 16.91
CA TRP A 25 12.58 -14.09 16.16
C TRP A 25 12.29 -12.83 15.33
N SER A 26 13.09 -11.78 15.51
CA SER A 26 12.87 -10.46 14.89
C SER A 26 12.76 -10.52 13.37
N ARG A 27 13.61 -11.32 12.69
CA ARG A 27 13.55 -11.47 11.22
C ARG A 27 12.24 -12.10 10.77
N LEU A 28 11.75 -13.12 11.49
CA LEU A 28 10.49 -13.79 11.16
C LEU A 28 9.32 -12.83 11.34
N VAL A 29 9.24 -12.15 12.48
CA VAL A 29 8.17 -11.19 12.79
C VAL A 29 8.21 -10.01 11.82
N TRP A 30 9.41 -9.50 11.53
CA TRP A 30 9.58 -8.39 10.58
C TRP A 30 9.13 -8.78 9.18
N THR A 31 9.51 -9.96 8.69
CA THR A 31 9.15 -10.44 7.36
C THR A 31 7.64 -10.68 7.23
N THR A 32 7.02 -11.25 8.27
CA THR A 32 5.58 -11.58 8.27
C THR A 32 4.68 -10.36 8.44
N THR A 33 5.12 -9.37 9.22
CA THR A 33 4.22 -8.29 9.69
C THR A 33 4.71 -6.91 9.26
N ALA A 34 5.95 -6.55 9.57
CA ALA A 34 6.43 -5.19 9.42
C ALA A 34 6.82 -4.85 7.97
N CYS A 35 7.40 -5.79 7.22
CA CYS A 35 7.91 -5.57 5.86
C CYS A 35 6.84 -5.01 4.92
N SER A 36 5.60 -5.48 5.03
CA SER A 36 4.47 -5.02 4.21
C SER A 36 4.10 -3.56 4.50
N ASN A 37 4.06 -3.18 5.79
CA ASN A 37 3.77 -1.81 6.21
C ASN A 37 4.91 -0.84 5.87
N PHE A 38 6.17 -1.29 6.01
CA PHE A 38 7.34 -0.49 5.66
C PHE A 38 7.34 -0.06 4.19
N LYS A 39 6.89 -0.91 3.27
CA LYS A 39 6.75 -0.55 1.84
C LYS A 39 5.80 0.64 1.66
N HIS A 40 4.65 0.64 2.33
CA HIS A 40 3.68 1.73 2.27
C HIS A 40 4.24 3.01 2.93
N LEU A 41 4.93 2.86 4.05
CA LEU A 41 5.56 3.96 4.75
C LEU A 41 6.64 4.65 3.89
N LEU A 42 7.49 3.87 3.21
CA LEU A 42 8.45 4.38 2.24
C LEU A 42 7.80 5.02 0.99
N TYR A 43 6.66 4.48 0.54
CA TYR A 43 5.90 5.12 -0.53
C TYR A 43 5.47 6.53 -0.13
N ASN A 44 4.92 6.69 1.07
CA ASN A 44 4.51 7.99 1.61
C ASN A 44 5.70 8.91 1.84
N ALA A 45 6.82 8.37 2.34
CA ALA A 45 8.09 9.08 2.49
C ALA A 45 8.50 9.73 1.15
N ARG A 46 8.59 8.91 0.10
CA ARG A 46 8.93 9.35 -1.24
C ARG A 46 7.95 10.40 -1.78
N LYS A 47 6.65 10.17 -1.63
CA LYS A 47 5.61 11.10 -2.09
C LYS A 47 5.68 12.45 -1.39
N ASN A 48 5.98 12.45 -0.09
CA ASN A 48 6.17 13.67 0.67
C ASN A 48 7.43 14.39 0.20
N THR A 49 8.56 13.68 0.06
CA THR A 49 9.81 14.29 -0.39
C THR A 49 9.70 14.88 -1.79
N GLN A 50 9.00 14.22 -2.71
CA GLN A 50 8.70 14.79 -4.04
C GLN A 50 8.02 16.15 -3.97
N LYS A 51 7.10 16.33 -3.01
CA LYS A 51 6.41 17.61 -2.79
C LYS A 51 7.34 18.64 -2.18
N VAL A 52 8.12 18.25 -1.17
CA VAL A 52 9.03 19.14 -0.44
C VAL A 52 10.17 19.64 -1.35
N CYS A 53 10.87 18.74 -2.05
CA CYS A 53 11.95 19.14 -2.96
C CYS A 53 11.45 19.61 -4.33
N GLN A 54 10.13 19.59 -4.57
CA GLN A 54 9.50 19.93 -5.86
C GLN A 54 10.13 19.21 -7.06
N SER A 55 10.61 17.99 -6.85
CA SER A 55 11.33 17.23 -7.85
C SER A 55 10.94 15.76 -7.80
N VAL A 56 10.83 15.14 -8.98
CA VAL A 56 10.59 13.70 -9.13
C VAL A 56 11.88 12.89 -9.19
N ASP A 57 13.03 13.55 -9.26
CA ASP A 57 14.36 12.92 -9.35
C ASP A 57 14.88 12.53 -7.94
N PRO A 58 15.06 11.22 -7.66
CA PRO A 58 15.57 10.75 -6.37
C PRO A 58 16.96 11.26 -6.00
N THR A 59 17.78 11.64 -6.98
CA THR A 59 19.14 12.15 -6.70
C THR A 59 19.13 13.49 -5.95
N LEU A 60 18.06 14.28 -6.14
CA LEU A 60 17.86 15.58 -5.52
C LEU A 60 17.20 15.49 -4.13
N TRP A 61 16.82 14.29 -3.68
CA TRP A 61 16.09 14.12 -2.42
C TRP A 61 16.99 13.96 -1.19
N ARG A 62 18.30 13.81 -1.36
CA ARG A 62 19.25 13.53 -0.25
C ARG A 62 19.20 14.59 0.85
N GLU A 63 19.09 15.85 0.43
CA GLU A 63 19.00 17.04 1.29
C GLU A 63 17.67 17.10 2.05
N CYS A 64 16.62 16.47 1.50
CA CYS A 64 15.27 16.48 2.05
C CYS A 64 14.98 15.26 2.97
N ALA A 65 15.98 14.82 3.74
CA ALA A 65 15.87 13.66 4.60
C ALA A 65 14.74 13.84 5.63
N LEU A 66 13.95 12.79 5.84
CA LEU A 66 12.87 12.79 6.81
C LEU A 66 13.41 12.58 8.23
N THR A 67 12.84 13.27 9.21
CA THR A 67 13.31 13.28 10.61
C THR A 67 13.36 11.91 11.28
N TRP A 68 12.56 10.95 10.81
CA TRP A 68 12.44 9.61 11.37
C TRP A 68 13.28 8.55 10.62
N ILE A 69 13.94 8.91 9.51
CA ILE A 69 14.90 8.05 8.81
C ILE A 69 16.30 8.61 9.06
N ARG A 70 17.25 7.77 9.49
CA ARG A 70 18.65 8.21 9.59
C ARG A 70 19.19 8.60 8.21
N ARG A 71 20.04 9.62 8.17
CA ARG A 71 20.54 10.20 6.92
C ARG A 71 21.27 9.19 6.02
N ASP A 72 22.08 8.33 6.60
CA ASP A 72 22.81 7.25 5.90
C ASP A 72 21.86 6.25 5.21
N TYR A 73 20.80 5.85 5.89
CA TYR A 73 19.75 5.00 5.30
C TYR A 73 18.96 5.76 4.23
N TRP A 74 18.67 7.04 4.44
CA TRP A 74 17.97 7.87 3.46
C TRP A 74 18.76 8.02 2.16
N GLU A 75 20.04 8.34 2.24
CA GLU A 75 20.93 8.43 1.07
C GLU A 75 21.02 7.09 0.33
N SER A 76 21.09 5.98 1.07
CA SER A 76 21.06 4.63 0.49
C SER A 76 19.74 4.35 -0.24
N LEU A 77 18.60 4.79 0.30
CA LEU A 77 17.30 4.67 -0.36
C LEU A 77 17.23 5.53 -1.64
N CYS A 78 17.71 6.77 -1.59
CA CYS A 78 17.80 7.64 -2.77
C CYS A 78 18.65 7.01 -3.87
N ASN A 79 19.79 6.39 -3.54
CA ASN A 79 20.62 5.64 -4.49
C ASN A 79 19.84 4.49 -5.13
N ILE A 80 19.13 3.69 -4.33
CA ILE A 80 18.36 2.56 -4.83
C ILE A 80 17.22 3.03 -5.74
N TRP A 81 16.52 4.11 -5.38
CA TRP A 81 15.46 4.68 -6.22
C TRP A 81 16.00 5.35 -7.48
N ALA A 82 17.19 5.93 -7.45
CA ALA A 82 17.84 6.48 -8.65
C ALA A 82 18.37 5.40 -9.59
N ALA A 83 18.58 4.16 -9.09
CA ALA A 83 19.10 3.08 -9.89
C ALA A 83 18.18 2.74 -11.08
N GLU A 84 18.78 2.53 -12.25
CA GLU A 84 18.06 2.27 -13.50
C GLU A 84 17.08 1.11 -13.39
N ARG A 85 17.51 -0.02 -12.81
CA ARG A 85 16.66 -1.20 -12.58
C ARG A 85 15.37 -0.84 -11.83
N TRP A 86 15.47 0.02 -10.81
CA TRP A 86 14.33 0.44 -10.01
C TRP A 86 13.41 1.36 -10.83
N GLN A 87 13.97 2.31 -11.58
CA GLN A 87 13.23 3.22 -12.45
C GLN A 87 12.48 2.50 -13.57
N GLN A 88 13.13 1.53 -14.22
CA GLN A 88 12.51 0.68 -15.24
C GLN A 88 11.32 -0.09 -14.65
N THR A 89 11.54 -0.79 -13.52
CA THR A 89 10.47 -1.54 -12.83
C THR A 89 9.30 -0.61 -12.46
N SER A 90 9.60 0.55 -11.87
CA SER A 90 8.58 1.54 -11.49
C SER A 90 7.79 2.05 -12.69
N THR A 91 8.45 2.32 -13.82
CA THR A 91 7.80 2.76 -15.06
C THR A 91 6.92 1.66 -15.65
N THR A 92 7.42 0.43 -15.75
CA THR A 92 6.64 -0.72 -16.23
C THR A 92 5.41 -0.96 -15.35
N MET A 93 5.55 -0.91 -14.02
CA MET A 93 4.41 -1.08 -13.12
C MET A 93 3.36 0.02 -13.30
N LYS A 94 3.78 1.28 -13.52
CA LYS A 94 2.85 2.38 -13.83
C LYS A 94 2.15 2.17 -15.16
N VAL A 95 2.86 1.72 -16.20
CA VAL A 95 2.26 1.42 -17.51
C VAL A 95 1.26 0.28 -17.39
N ASN A 96 1.60 -0.81 -16.70
CA ASN A 96 0.70 -1.94 -16.48
C ASN A 96 -0.55 -1.52 -15.70
N GLN A 97 -0.38 -0.66 -14.68
CA GLN A 97 -1.51 -0.11 -13.93
C GLN A 97 -2.39 0.80 -14.78
N ALA A 98 -1.80 1.64 -15.65
CA ALA A 98 -2.52 2.52 -16.55
C ALA A 98 -3.21 1.75 -17.69
N ALA A 99 -2.66 0.62 -18.12
CA ALA A 99 -3.22 -0.24 -19.15
C ALA A 99 -4.47 -1.00 -18.69
N ASN A 100 -4.62 -1.21 -17.38
CA ASN A 100 -5.81 -1.82 -16.80
C ASN A 100 -6.38 -0.96 -15.65
N PRO A 101 -6.91 0.23 -15.98
CA PRO A 101 -7.45 1.15 -14.97
C PRO A 101 -8.68 0.57 -14.27
N GLU A 102 -9.27 -0.48 -14.83
CA GLU A 102 -10.44 -1.17 -14.29
C GLU A 102 -10.12 -2.41 -13.45
N ALA A 103 -8.84 -2.70 -13.22
CA ALA A 103 -8.41 -3.85 -12.42
C ALA A 103 -8.96 -3.73 -10.98
N ASN A 104 -10.00 -4.51 -10.68
CA ASN A 104 -10.63 -4.75 -9.37
C ASN A 104 -10.47 -3.57 -8.38
N MET A 105 -10.95 -2.40 -8.76
CA MET A 105 -11.04 -1.29 -7.83
C MET A 105 -12.03 -1.68 -6.72
N HIS A 106 -11.64 -1.47 -5.48
CA HIS A 106 -12.45 -1.76 -4.30
C HIS A 106 -12.37 -0.54 -3.37
N THR A 107 -13.51 0.03 -2.98
CA THR A 107 -13.53 1.27 -2.17
C THR A 107 -13.52 1.03 -0.66
N SER A 108 -13.57 -0.22 -0.24
CA SER A 108 -13.76 -0.58 1.17
C SER A 108 -12.46 -0.59 1.99
N GLY A 109 -11.33 -0.27 1.36
CA GLY A 109 -10.02 -0.34 2.00
C GLY A 109 -9.68 -1.77 2.41
N SER A 110 -9.04 -1.92 3.57
CA SER A 110 -8.60 -3.22 4.11
C SER A 110 -9.70 -3.99 4.85
N VAL A 111 -10.97 -3.57 4.74
CA VAL A 111 -12.10 -4.23 5.40
C VAL A 111 -12.59 -5.37 4.51
N SER A 112 -12.75 -6.56 5.08
CA SER A 112 -13.21 -7.72 4.32
C SER A 112 -14.67 -7.59 3.90
N PHE A 113 -15.03 -8.25 2.79
CA PHE A 113 -16.41 -8.35 2.31
C PHE A 113 -17.36 -8.90 3.40
N ALA A 114 -16.92 -9.92 4.15
CA ALA A 114 -17.69 -10.48 5.26
C ALA A 114 -17.94 -9.45 6.38
N THR A 115 -16.95 -8.60 6.68
CA THR A 115 -17.14 -7.51 7.65
C THR A 115 -18.15 -6.48 7.14
N HIS A 116 -18.14 -6.17 5.84
CA HIS A 116 -19.16 -5.33 5.22
C HIS A 116 -20.56 -5.94 5.29
N GLN A 117 -20.67 -7.25 5.04
CA GLN A 117 -21.91 -8.01 5.15
C GLN A 117 -22.47 -7.95 6.57
N SER A 118 -21.68 -8.28 7.61
CA SER A 118 -22.15 -8.23 9.00
C SER A 118 -22.52 -6.82 9.46
N ARG A 119 -21.85 -5.78 8.96
CA ARG A 119 -22.23 -4.38 9.26
C ARG A 119 -23.56 -4.03 8.61
N LEU A 120 -23.75 -4.42 7.35
CA LEU A 120 -24.97 -4.14 6.61
C LEU A 120 -26.17 -4.92 7.17
N GLU A 121 -25.98 -6.16 7.60
CA GLU A 121 -27.01 -6.95 8.29
C GLU A 121 -27.53 -6.25 9.56
N LYS A 122 -26.62 -5.67 10.35
CA LYS A 122 -26.98 -4.89 11.54
C LYS A 122 -27.75 -3.61 11.19
N GLU A 123 -27.39 -2.96 10.09
CA GLU A 123 -28.06 -1.74 9.61
C GLU A 123 -29.47 -2.04 9.09
N LEU A 124 -29.63 -3.10 8.28
CA LEU A 124 -30.90 -3.50 7.68
C LEU A 124 -31.79 -4.32 8.61
N LYS A 125 -31.24 -4.85 9.72
CA LYS A 125 -31.88 -5.83 10.62
C LYS A 125 -32.34 -7.11 9.93
N GLN A 126 -31.74 -7.42 8.79
CA GLN A 126 -31.99 -8.62 7.99
C GLN A 126 -30.73 -8.98 7.20
N PRO A 127 -30.56 -10.26 6.79
CA PRO A 127 -29.42 -10.67 5.99
C PRO A 127 -29.39 -9.92 4.66
N PRO A 128 -28.30 -9.20 4.33
CA PRO A 128 -28.18 -8.49 3.08
C PRO A 128 -27.89 -9.47 1.94
N THR A 129 -28.40 -9.14 0.76
CA THR A 129 -28.07 -9.82 -0.49
C THR A 129 -26.62 -9.56 -0.89
N PHE A 130 -26.07 -10.43 -1.73
CA PHE A 130 -24.74 -10.22 -2.30
C PHE A 130 -24.65 -8.89 -3.04
N GLN A 131 -25.69 -8.52 -3.81
CA GLN A 131 -25.75 -7.28 -4.56
C GLN A 131 -25.68 -6.04 -3.65
N GLU A 132 -26.39 -6.02 -2.53
CA GLU A 132 -26.34 -4.89 -1.59
C GLU A 132 -24.94 -4.73 -0.96
N VAL A 133 -24.26 -5.83 -0.63
CA VAL A 133 -22.88 -5.78 -0.14
C VAL A 133 -21.92 -5.36 -1.25
N PHE A 134 -22.13 -5.85 -2.48
CA PHE A 134 -21.33 -5.49 -3.64
C PHE A 134 -21.44 -4.00 -3.98
N ASP A 135 -22.66 -3.47 -4.02
CA ASP A 135 -22.95 -2.05 -4.23
C ASP A 135 -22.27 -1.18 -3.18
N LYS A 136 -22.39 -1.53 -1.90
CA LYS A 136 -21.74 -0.81 -0.79
C LYS A 136 -20.21 -0.76 -0.92
N THR A 137 -19.61 -1.73 -1.61
CA THR A 137 -18.17 -1.90 -1.71
C THR A 137 -17.56 -1.50 -3.07
N HIS A 138 -18.40 -1.28 -4.09
CA HIS A 138 -17.96 -0.99 -5.47
C HIS A 138 -18.67 0.20 -6.13
N LYS A 139 -19.62 0.87 -5.45
CA LYS A 139 -20.14 2.17 -5.87
C LYS A 139 -19.39 3.33 -5.21
N LYS A 140 -19.38 4.48 -5.88
CA LYS A 140 -18.84 5.73 -5.34
C LYS A 140 -19.72 6.20 -4.17
N LYS A 141 -19.10 6.62 -3.07
CA LYS A 141 -19.86 7.10 -1.90
C LYS A 141 -20.71 8.31 -2.29
N GLY A 142 -22.03 8.23 -2.07
CA GLY A 142 -22.98 9.30 -2.38
C GLY A 142 -23.36 9.43 -3.85
N MET A 143 -22.96 8.48 -4.71
CA MET A 143 -23.37 8.41 -6.11
C MET A 143 -23.79 6.99 -6.45
N ASP A 144 -24.85 6.83 -7.24
CA ASP A 144 -25.28 5.51 -7.73
C ASP A 144 -24.49 5.07 -8.97
N GLN A 145 -23.17 5.21 -8.92
CA GLN A 145 -22.27 4.87 -10.03
C GLN A 145 -21.18 3.92 -9.54
N TYR A 146 -20.98 2.83 -10.28
CA TYR A 146 -19.85 1.93 -10.05
C TYR A 146 -18.51 2.63 -10.30
N ILE A 147 -17.49 2.22 -9.57
CA ILE A 147 -16.13 2.77 -9.67
C ILE A 147 -15.38 2.34 -10.94
N SER A 148 -15.81 1.27 -11.60
CA SER A 148 -15.23 0.76 -12.85
C SER A 148 -16.31 0.09 -13.70
N ASN A 149 -16.10 -0.01 -15.03
CA ASN A 149 -17.03 -0.76 -15.89
C ASN A 149 -17.01 -2.24 -15.55
N ARG A 150 -15.84 -2.81 -15.21
CA ARG A 150 -15.72 -4.16 -14.67
C ARG A 150 -16.62 -4.41 -13.45
N ALA A 151 -16.68 -3.49 -12.49
CA ALA A 151 -17.57 -3.63 -11.34
C ALA A 151 -19.05 -3.63 -11.75
N ARG A 152 -19.42 -2.79 -12.72
CA ARG A 152 -20.76 -2.78 -13.32
C ARG A 152 -21.08 -4.11 -14.01
N GLU A 153 -20.17 -4.62 -14.84
CA GLU A 153 -20.33 -5.90 -15.55
C GLU A 153 -20.49 -7.08 -14.57
N VAL A 154 -19.71 -7.09 -13.49
CA VAL A 154 -19.84 -8.10 -12.43
C VAL A 154 -21.22 -8.00 -11.79
N ALA A 155 -21.67 -6.82 -11.37
CA ALA A 155 -23.01 -6.63 -10.80
C ALA A 155 -24.13 -7.08 -11.76
N GLU A 156 -24.01 -6.76 -13.04
CA GLU A 156 -24.96 -7.19 -14.08
C GLU A 156 -24.99 -8.72 -14.23
N SER A 157 -23.84 -9.40 -14.15
CA SER A 157 -23.78 -10.86 -14.23
C SER A 157 -24.45 -11.60 -13.07
N TYR A 158 -24.54 -10.97 -11.89
CA TYR A 158 -25.26 -11.51 -10.73
C TYR A 158 -26.74 -11.12 -10.69
N SER A 159 -27.19 -10.28 -11.63
CA SER A 159 -28.59 -9.84 -11.77
C SER A 159 -29.37 -10.65 -12.83
N GLN A 160 -28.72 -11.59 -13.52
CA GLN A 160 -29.31 -12.55 -14.48
C GLN A 160 -29.73 -13.84 -13.78
#